data_AF-A0A7S0K446-F1
#
_entry.id   AF-A0A7S0K446-F1
#
_cell.length_a   1.000
_cell.length_b   1.000
_cell.length_c   1.000
_cell.angle_alpha   90.00
_cell.angle_beta   90.00
_cell.angle_gamma   90.00
#
_symmetry.space_group_name_H-M   'P 1'
#
loop_
_entity.id
_entity.type
_entity.pdbx_description
1 polymer ?
#
loop_
_entity_poly.entity_id
_entity_poly.type
_entity_poly.pdbx_seq_one_letter_code
_entity_poly.pdbx_strand_id
1 'polypeptide(L)'
;GRRSLGRAASRMRGFALALGLALGGIACAAPLMDWRIQTAAGQPPGTEVSLQTFNDSAWYAAQVPTTVLAALAAAGEYPALFEARNLESVDASRFTSPWWFRTCATVPVADALAPGAAATVTLKGVNYRADVFCNGDLVASKEDVVGTFAYHTIDITAQARRAALAASGASARLCIAAAVHRPYDVFWTRNATDLAIDFVDWSPDPPDGNVGLWQPAELVVGSPVRLEFAMARTSVTTEPAPSLVRRPAITGASVVLTVRATNVASSAAPPSPAAAAAAPSAVTGTVAFTLAGLGPAGGDLVCPGKQVTILPGRALDVTVDASTCPPLALNRSAAEALLWWPVGMGAPRLRALSAHFTPAAAAAAAGAAGAPVTASTSTRVGLRHVASDVDPNGSRRFFVNGAYFPVRGGGFAPDLLQRTSAPRRWAELLLARTAGLNALRFEGKFQSDELFDAMDELGIMALPGLCCCDAWQNWQLWGPEQERVAFRSVR
;
A
#
# COMPACT_ATOMS: atom_id res chain seq x y z
N GLY A 1 -17.22 -27.09 10.29
CA GLY A 1 -16.60 -27.37 8.98
C GLY A 1 -17.02 -26.38 7.91
N ARG A 2 -18.14 -26.61 7.20
CA ARG A 2 -18.53 -25.81 6.02
C ARG A 2 -19.38 -24.55 6.29
N ARG A 3 -19.93 -24.38 7.51
CA ARG A 3 -20.79 -23.21 7.87
C ARG A 3 -20.03 -21.95 8.35
N SER A 4 -18.72 -22.03 8.63
CA SER A 4 -17.92 -20.86 9.06
C SER A 4 -17.30 -20.07 7.90
N LEU A 5 -16.99 -20.73 6.77
CA LEU A 5 -16.41 -20.10 5.57
C LEU A 5 -17.40 -19.15 4.87
N GLY A 6 -18.69 -19.47 4.86
CA GLY A 6 -19.73 -18.60 4.28
C GLY A 6 -20.01 -17.32 5.06
N ARG A 7 -19.72 -17.29 6.37
CA ARG A 7 -19.92 -16.11 7.24
C ARG A 7 -18.76 -15.11 7.20
N ALA A 8 -17.55 -15.54 6.81
CA ALA A 8 -16.41 -14.64 6.60
C ALA A 8 -16.54 -13.87 5.27
N ALA A 9 -16.94 -14.54 4.20
CA ALA A 9 -17.16 -13.92 2.89
C ALA A 9 -18.35 -12.92 2.89
N SER A 10 -19.41 -13.17 3.67
CA SER A 10 -20.54 -12.23 3.79
C SER A 10 -20.22 -11.01 4.67
N ARG A 11 -19.23 -11.10 5.58
CA ARG A 11 -18.78 -9.97 6.41
C ARG A 11 -17.85 -9.01 5.67
N MET A 12 -17.05 -9.49 4.72
CA MET A 12 -16.27 -8.60 3.83
C MET A 12 -17.16 -7.83 2.84
N ARG A 13 -18.23 -8.45 2.32
CA ARG A 13 -19.21 -7.75 1.47
C ARG A 13 -20.12 -6.79 2.27
N GLY A 14 -20.33 -7.06 3.56
CA GLY A 14 -21.18 -6.25 4.43
C GLY A 14 -20.53 -4.99 5.00
N PHE A 15 -19.20 -4.88 5.00
CA PHE A 15 -18.50 -3.69 5.51
C PHE A 15 -18.42 -2.56 4.47
N ALA A 16 -18.56 -2.89 3.18
CA ALA A 16 -18.61 -1.89 2.10
C ALA A 16 -20.01 -1.28 1.88
N LEU A 17 -21.06 -1.78 2.56
CA LEU A 17 -22.45 -1.39 2.26
C LEU A 17 -23.22 -0.75 3.43
N ALA A 18 -22.57 -0.43 4.55
CA ALA A 18 -23.24 0.14 5.73
C ALA A 18 -22.75 1.55 6.14
N LEU A 19 -22.13 2.30 5.21
CA LEU A 19 -21.95 3.75 5.33
C LEU A 19 -22.27 4.48 4.01
N GLY A 20 -23.19 3.91 3.22
CA GLY A 20 -23.72 4.52 1.99
C GLY A 20 -24.98 5.34 2.25
N LEU A 21 -24.96 6.24 3.24
CA LEU A 21 -25.98 7.27 3.41
C LEU A 21 -25.34 8.61 3.06
N ALA A 22 -25.56 9.03 1.81
CA ALA A 22 -25.49 10.40 1.30
C ALA A 22 -24.48 11.34 1.99
N LEU A 23 -23.19 11.12 1.76
CA LEU A 23 -22.16 12.14 1.93
C LEU A 23 -21.35 12.22 0.63
N GLY A 24 -21.84 13.02 -0.33
CA GLY A 24 -20.97 13.48 -1.41
C GLY A 24 -19.83 14.30 -0.81
N GLY A 25 -18.58 14.04 -1.21
CA GLY A 25 -17.42 14.88 -0.85
C GLY A 25 -16.29 14.24 -0.05
N ILE A 26 -16.35 12.94 0.31
CA ILE A 26 -15.18 12.24 0.87
C ILE A 26 -14.37 11.65 -0.28
N ALA A 27 -13.12 12.11 -0.45
CA ALA A 27 -12.20 11.50 -1.40
C ALA A 27 -11.78 10.11 -0.89
N CYS A 28 -12.20 9.06 -1.60
CA CYS A 28 -11.82 7.68 -1.35
C CYS A 28 -10.97 7.14 -2.49
N ALA A 29 -10.08 6.19 -2.19
CA ALA A 29 -9.31 5.48 -3.20
C ALA A 29 -10.21 4.51 -3.98
N ALA A 30 -10.34 4.75 -5.28
CA ALA A 30 -10.97 3.84 -6.22
C ALA A 30 -9.89 2.91 -6.83
N PRO A 31 -10.01 1.59 -6.72
CA PRO A 31 -9.03 0.67 -7.30
C PRO A 31 -9.11 0.68 -8.83
N LEU A 32 -7.96 0.70 -9.49
CA LEU A 32 -7.81 0.55 -10.93
C LEU A 32 -7.42 -0.90 -11.22
N MET A 33 -8.41 -1.79 -11.35
CA MET A 33 -8.18 -3.23 -11.53
C MET A 33 -8.15 -3.65 -12.99
N ASP A 34 -8.98 -3.04 -13.84
CA ASP A 34 -9.14 -3.42 -15.24
C ASP A 34 -8.15 -2.66 -16.13
N TRP A 35 -7.20 -3.39 -16.72
CA TRP A 35 -6.19 -2.84 -17.62
C TRP A 35 -6.17 -3.57 -18.95
N ARG A 36 -5.63 -2.89 -19.96
CA ARG A 36 -5.26 -3.44 -21.26
C ARG A 36 -3.75 -3.32 -21.41
N ILE A 37 -3.10 -4.38 -21.88
CA ILE A 37 -1.64 -4.42 -22.01
C ILE A 37 -1.17 -4.82 -23.42
N GLN A 38 -0.05 -4.24 -23.84
CA GLN A 38 0.62 -4.55 -25.11
C GLN A 38 2.09 -4.15 -25.05
N THR A 39 2.96 -4.80 -25.83
CA THR A 39 4.33 -4.30 -26.03
C THR A 39 4.30 -2.89 -26.59
N ALA A 40 5.19 -2.01 -26.14
CA ALA A 40 5.34 -0.68 -26.71
C ALA A 40 6.02 -0.70 -28.08
N ALA A 41 6.67 -1.80 -28.45
CA ALA A 41 7.29 -1.97 -29.76
C ALA A 41 6.23 -1.87 -30.87
N GLY A 42 6.43 -0.93 -31.80
CA GLY A 42 5.50 -0.71 -32.92
C GLY A 42 4.15 -0.09 -32.52
N GLN A 43 3.98 0.36 -31.28
CA GLN A 43 2.78 1.08 -30.83
C GLN A 43 3.00 2.61 -30.86
N PRO A 44 1.92 3.40 -30.93
CA PRO A 44 2.00 4.86 -30.80
C PRO A 44 2.63 5.32 -29.47
N PRO A 45 3.11 6.58 -29.40
CA PRO A 45 3.66 7.14 -28.16
C PRO A 45 2.59 7.28 -27.06
N GLY A 46 3.04 7.43 -25.81
CA GLY A 46 2.16 7.53 -24.64
C GLY A 46 1.16 8.69 -24.68
N THR A 47 1.51 9.77 -25.38
CA THR A 47 0.64 10.92 -25.65
C THR A 47 -0.58 10.56 -26.51
N GLU A 48 -0.50 9.50 -27.32
CA GLU A 48 -1.63 8.99 -28.09
C GLU A 48 -2.33 7.84 -27.36
N VAL A 49 -1.56 6.90 -26.78
CA VAL A 49 -2.10 5.73 -26.05
C VAL A 49 -2.99 6.17 -24.88
N SER A 50 -2.65 7.25 -24.17
CA SER A 50 -3.43 7.75 -23.04
C SER A 50 -4.67 8.56 -23.44
N LEU A 51 -4.93 8.80 -24.73
CA LEU A 51 -6.13 9.51 -25.17
C LEU A 51 -7.39 8.67 -24.95
N GLN A 52 -8.51 9.35 -24.67
CA GLN A 52 -9.81 8.71 -24.50
C GLN A 52 -10.30 8.02 -25.79
N THR A 53 -9.87 8.51 -26.94
CA THR A 53 -10.22 8.01 -28.28
C THR A 53 -9.34 6.84 -28.73
N PHE A 54 -8.27 6.53 -28.01
CA PHE A 54 -7.39 5.41 -28.37
C PHE A 54 -8.14 4.08 -28.29
N ASN A 55 -8.02 3.27 -29.34
CA ASN A 55 -8.64 1.95 -29.45
C ASN A 55 -7.66 0.85 -29.03
N ASP A 56 -7.83 0.34 -27.81
CA ASP A 56 -7.06 -0.75 -27.23
C ASP A 56 -7.82 -2.09 -27.22
N SER A 57 -8.89 -2.22 -28.01
CA SER A 57 -9.72 -3.44 -28.02
C SER A 57 -8.96 -4.71 -28.41
N ALA A 58 -7.91 -4.58 -29.22
CA ALA A 58 -7.03 -5.67 -29.63
C ALA A 58 -5.92 -6.00 -28.61
N TRP A 59 -5.80 -5.22 -27.52
CA TRP A 59 -4.80 -5.45 -26.49
C TRP A 59 -5.29 -6.51 -25.48
N TYR A 60 -4.33 -7.18 -24.83
CA TYR A 60 -4.63 -8.20 -23.83
C TYR A 60 -5.37 -7.58 -22.64
N ALA A 61 -6.47 -8.19 -22.22
CA ALA A 61 -7.10 -7.84 -20.95
C ALA A 61 -6.23 -8.34 -19.78
N ALA A 62 -6.04 -7.48 -18.78
CA ALA A 62 -5.22 -7.79 -17.61
C ALA A 62 -5.90 -7.26 -16.35
N GLN A 63 -5.76 -8.02 -15.26
CA GLN A 63 -6.17 -7.59 -13.92
C GLN A 63 -4.92 -7.17 -13.15
N VAL A 64 -4.84 -5.91 -12.75
CA VAL A 64 -3.75 -5.41 -11.89
C VAL A 64 -4.15 -5.65 -10.43
N PRO A 65 -3.27 -6.22 -9.59
CA PRO A 65 -1.84 -6.45 -9.80
C PRO A 65 -1.49 -7.64 -10.71
N THR A 66 -0.54 -7.45 -11.63
CA THR A 66 0.02 -8.50 -12.50
C THR A 66 1.39 -8.14 -13.08
N THR A 67 2.22 -9.15 -13.35
CA THR A 67 3.33 -9.03 -14.31
C THR A 67 2.81 -9.22 -15.73
N VAL A 68 3.61 -8.86 -16.73
CA VAL A 68 3.27 -9.07 -18.14
C VAL A 68 3.15 -10.57 -18.44
N LEU A 69 4.12 -11.39 -18.02
CA LEU A 69 4.09 -12.83 -18.29
C LEU A 69 2.92 -13.52 -17.58
N ALA A 70 2.56 -13.09 -16.37
CA ALA A 70 1.36 -13.59 -15.70
C ALA A 70 0.07 -13.29 -16.50
N ALA A 71 -0.06 -12.08 -17.06
CA ALA A 71 -1.21 -11.69 -17.85
C ALA A 71 -1.29 -12.43 -19.19
N LEU A 72 -0.16 -12.61 -19.88
CA LEU A 72 -0.10 -13.40 -21.12
C LEU A 72 -0.43 -14.88 -20.87
N ALA A 73 0.09 -15.47 -19.78
CA ALA A 73 -0.26 -16.82 -19.39
C ALA A 73 -1.76 -16.95 -19.07
N ALA A 74 -2.35 -15.96 -18.38
CA ALA A 74 -3.79 -15.93 -18.12
C ALA A 74 -4.64 -15.77 -19.40
N ALA A 75 -4.09 -15.12 -20.44
CA ALA A 75 -4.71 -15.01 -21.76
C ALA A 75 -4.57 -16.28 -22.62
N GLY A 76 -3.85 -17.31 -22.15
CA GLY A 76 -3.66 -18.56 -22.87
C GLY A 76 -2.58 -18.52 -23.96
N GLU A 77 -1.74 -17.48 -23.97
CA GLU A 77 -0.62 -17.33 -24.91
C GLU A 77 0.41 -18.46 -24.79
N TYR A 78 0.57 -19.00 -23.59
CA TYR A 78 1.59 -19.99 -23.26
C TYR A 78 0.98 -21.28 -22.68
N PRO A 79 1.64 -22.44 -22.85
CA PRO A 79 1.28 -23.66 -22.15
C PRO A 79 1.49 -23.50 -20.62
N ALA A 80 1.18 -24.56 -19.86
CA ALA A 80 1.43 -24.59 -18.42
C ALA A 80 2.93 -24.37 -18.12
N LEU A 81 3.30 -23.14 -17.76
CA LEU A 81 4.68 -22.68 -17.64
C LEU A 81 5.49 -23.42 -16.56
N PHE A 82 4.83 -24.08 -15.60
CA PHE A 82 5.49 -24.82 -14.51
C PHE A 82 5.63 -26.32 -14.82
N GLU A 83 5.33 -26.75 -16.05
CA GLU A 83 5.49 -28.13 -16.50
C GLU A 83 6.75 -28.30 -17.37
N ALA A 84 7.54 -29.33 -17.05
CA ALA A 84 8.75 -29.71 -17.79
C ALA A 84 9.66 -28.50 -18.11
N ARG A 85 9.83 -28.18 -19.40
CA ARG A 85 10.66 -27.08 -19.91
C ARG A 85 9.84 -25.98 -20.58
N ASN A 86 8.54 -25.91 -20.31
CA ASN A 86 7.66 -24.93 -20.96
C ASN A 86 8.07 -23.47 -20.69
N LEU A 87 8.74 -23.19 -19.57
CA LEU A 87 9.27 -21.84 -19.31
C LEU A 87 10.34 -21.42 -20.34
N GLU A 88 11.11 -22.38 -20.88
CA GLU A 88 12.15 -22.13 -21.89
C GLU A 88 11.56 -21.71 -23.25
N SER A 89 10.26 -21.97 -23.50
CA SER A 89 9.62 -21.58 -24.76
C SER A 89 9.21 -20.10 -24.80
N VAL A 90 9.35 -19.39 -23.69
CA VAL A 90 9.01 -17.97 -23.62
C VAL A 90 10.14 -17.16 -24.22
N ASP A 91 9.85 -16.47 -25.33
CA ASP A 91 10.81 -15.56 -25.95
C ASP A 91 11.01 -14.31 -25.07
N ALA A 92 12.14 -14.26 -24.36
CA ALA A 92 12.46 -13.15 -23.46
C ALA A 92 12.70 -11.83 -24.21
N SER A 93 13.00 -11.86 -25.51
CA SER A 93 13.30 -10.64 -26.28
C SER A 93 12.09 -9.71 -26.39
N ARG A 94 10.85 -10.23 -26.34
CA ARG A 94 9.63 -9.43 -26.34
C ARG A 94 9.47 -8.51 -25.12
N PHE A 95 10.25 -8.72 -24.06
CA PHE A 95 10.19 -7.93 -22.83
C PHE A 95 11.31 -6.88 -22.73
N THR A 96 12.22 -6.82 -23.69
CA THR A 96 13.27 -5.77 -23.70
C THR A 96 12.69 -4.40 -24.04
N SER A 97 11.60 -4.36 -24.81
CA SER A 97 10.80 -3.15 -24.99
C SER A 97 9.86 -2.94 -23.81
N PRO A 98 9.52 -1.68 -23.46
CA PRO A 98 8.55 -1.39 -22.43
C PRO A 98 7.19 -2.01 -22.78
N TRP A 99 6.37 -2.24 -21.78
CA TRP A 99 5.00 -2.70 -21.96
C TRP A 99 4.02 -1.63 -21.53
N TRP A 100 3.07 -1.32 -22.40
CA TRP A 100 1.95 -0.45 -22.07
C TRP A 100 1.00 -1.15 -21.13
N PHE A 101 0.61 -0.43 -20.08
CA PHE A 101 -0.55 -0.71 -19.24
C PHE A 101 -1.50 0.47 -19.40
N ARG A 102 -2.67 0.25 -19.98
CA ARG A 102 -3.70 1.27 -20.18
C ARG A 102 -4.97 0.96 -19.39
N THR A 103 -5.54 1.96 -18.74
CA THR A 103 -6.87 1.88 -18.11
C THR A 103 -7.62 3.20 -18.29
N CYS A 104 -8.94 3.17 -18.18
CA CYS A 104 -9.75 4.38 -18.10
C CYS A 104 -10.73 4.28 -16.94
N ALA A 105 -10.86 5.38 -16.19
CA ALA A 105 -11.80 5.53 -15.10
C ALA A 105 -12.71 6.73 -15.34
N THR A 106 -13.89 6.67 -14.72
CA THR A 106 -14.86 7.77 -14.70
C THR A 106 -14.82 8.44 -13.34
N VAL A 107 -14.77 9.77 -13.32
CA VAL A 107 -14.74 10.59 -12.11
C VAL A 107 -15.90 11.57 -12.09
N PRO A 108 -16.52 11.85 -10.92
CA PRO A 108 -17.54 12.88 -10.82
C PRO A 108 -16.97 14.27 -11.13
N VAL A 109 -17.68 15.04 -11.97
CA VAL A 109 -17.30 16.42 -12.31
C VAL A 109 -17.29 17.30 -11.07
N ALA A 110 -18.26 17.10 -10.16
CA ALA A 110 -18.35 17.84 -8.91
C ALA A 110 -17.10 17.66 -8.04
N ASP A 111 -16.56 16.44 -7.93
CA ASP A 111 -15.37 16.17 -7.12
C ASP A 111 -14.11 16.75 -7.76
N ALA A 112 -13.98 16.68 -9.09
CA ALA A 112 -12.83 17.22 -9.81
C ALA A 112 -12.78 18.76 -9.83
N LEU A 113 -13.95 19.43 -9.76
CA LEU A 113 -14.09 20.88 -9.78
C LEU A 113 -14.31 21.51 -8.40
N ALA A 114 -14.42 20.70 -7.33
CA ALA A 114 -14.60 21.22 -6.00
C ALA A 114 -13.43 22.16 -5.59
N PRO A 115 -13.70 23.23 -4.83
CA PRO A 115 -12.65 24.15 -4.39
C PRO A 115 -11.53 23.41 -3.65
N GLY A 116 -10.29 23.56 -4.13
CA GLY A 116 -9.13 22.88 -3.56
C GLY A 116 -9.04 21.38 -3.89
N ALA A 117 -9.92 20.83 -4.75
CA ALA A 117 -9.83 19.43 -5.17
C ALA A 117 -8.49 19.13 -5.85
N ALA A 118 -7.95 17.96 -5.52
CA ALA A 118 -6.83 17.33 -6.20
C ALA A 118 -7.25 15.96 -6.73
N ALA A 119 -6.50 15.47 -7.71
CA ALA A 119 -6.63 14.13 -8.25
C ALA A 119 -5.26 13.46 -8.31
N THR A 120 -5.16 12.21 -7.85
CA THR A 120 -3.91 11.45 -7.88
C THR A 120 -4.12 10.03 -8.34
N VAL A 121 -3.12 9.49 -9.03
CA VAL A 121 -2.99 8.06 -9.30
C VAL A 121 -1.84 7.53 -8.46
N THR A 122 -2.07 6.46 -7.71
CA THR A 122 -1.02 5.78 -6.95
C THR A 122 -0.74 4.42 -7.58
N LEU A 123 0.51 4.18 -7.96
CA LEU A 123 1.02 2.86 -8.34
C LEU A 123 1.81 2.30 -7.15
N LYS A 124 1.31 1.25 -6.48
CA LYS A 124 1.92 0.71 -5.26
C LYS A 124 3.11 -0.23 -5.51
N GLY A 125 3.37 -0.59 -6.76
CA GLY A 125 4.46 -1.49 -7.12
C GLY A 125 4.64 -1.57 -8.62
N VAL A 126 5.69 -0.92 -9.09
CA VAL A 126 6.12 -0.93 -10.49
C VAL A 126 7.43 -1.69 -10.54
N ASN A 127 7.47 -2.80 -11.26
CA ASN A 127 8.73 -3.50 -11.50
C ASN A 127 9.17 -3.22 -12.96
N TYR A 128 10.15 -2.36 -13.23
CA TYR A 128 10.97 -1.58 -12.28
C TYR A 128 10.73 -0.08 -12.30
N ARG A 129 10.39 0.49 -13.46
CA ARG A 129 10.13 1.92 -13.63
C ARG A 129 9.10 2.20 -14.72
N ALA A 130 8.49 3.38 -14.75
CA ALA A 130 7.48 3.69 -15.77
C ALA A 130 7.39 5.16 -16.18
N ASP A 131 7.17 5.42 -17.46
CA ASP A 131 6.62 6.70 -17.93
C ASP A 131 5.09 6.63 -17.83
N VAL A 132 4.47 7.57 -17.12
CA VAL A 132 3.03 7.59 -16.85
C VAL A 132 2.39 8.79 -17.53
N PHE A 133 1.37 8.50 -18.34
CA PHE A 133 0.60 9.46 -19.11
C PHE A 133 -0.86 9.48 -18.68
N CYS A 134 -1.50 10.63 -18.76
CA CYS A 134 -2.93 10.78 -18.52
C CYS A 134 -3.55 11.75 -19.53
N ASN A 135 -4.55 11.28 -20.29
CA ASN A 135 -5.28 12.07 -21.29
C ASN A 135 -4.38 12.87 -22.25
N GLY A 136 -3.27 12.27 -22.67
CA GLY A 136 -2.34 12.83 -23.66
C GLY A 136 -1.10 13.51 -23.10
N ASP A 137 -1.03 13.74 -21.78
CA ASP A 137 0.13 14.37 -21.15
C ASP A 137 1.01 13.35 -20.42
N LEU A 138 2.33 13.50 -20.47
CA LEU A 138 3.24 12.86 -19.52
C LEU A 138 3.06 13.52 -18.15
N VAL A 139 2.62 12.75 -17.16
CA VAL A 139 2.35 13.24 -15.79
C VAL A 139 3.40 12.81 -14.77
N ALA A 140 4.17 11.76 -15.07
CA ALA A 140 5.39 11.40 -14.34
C ALA A 140 6.32 10.60 -15.26
N SER A 141 7.63 10.84 -15.18
CA SER A 141 8.60 10.10 -15.98
C SER A 141 9.19 8.90 -15.22
N LYS A 142 9.84 8.01 -15.96
CA LYS A 142 10.55 6.84 -15.43
C LYS A 142 11.73 7.17 -14.51
N GLU A 143 12.19 8.42 -14.49
CA GLU A 143 13.20 8.90 -13.53
C GLU A 143 12.60 9.18 -12.15
N ASP A 144 11.29 9.46 -12.07
CA ASP A 144 10.54 9.70 -10.84
C ASP A 144 9.79 8.46 -10.35
N VAL A 145 9.27 7.67 -11.29
CA VAL A 145 8.57 6.40 -11.07
C VAL A 145 9.57 5.25 -11.25
N VAL A 146 10.44 5.06 -10.28
CA VAL A 146 11.44 3.99 -10.23
C VAL A 146 11.49 3.35 -8.84
N GLY A 147 11.55 2.02 -8.79
CA GLY A 147 11.72 1.26 -7.55
C GLY A 147 10.58 0.28 -7.28
N THR A 148 10.92 -0.99 -7.14
CA THR A 148 9.95 -2.10 -7.08
C THR A 148 8.99 -2.05 -5.91
N PHE A 149 9.49 -1.67 -4.73
CA PHE A 149 8.73 -1.62 -3.48
C PHE A 149 8.30 -0.19 -3.11
N ALA A 150 8.54 0.80 -3.98
CA ALA A 150 8.17 2.18 -3.72
C ALA A 150 6.73 2.46 -4.17
N TYR A 151 5.99 3.22 -3.37
CA TYR A 151 4.70 3.78 -3.79
C TYR A 151 4.93 5.06 -4.59
N HIS A 152 4.27 5.17 -5.74
CA HIS A 152 4.34 6.33 -6.61
C HIS A 152 2.99 7.02 -6.68
N THR A 153 2.83 8.11 -5.94
CA THR A 153 1.66 8.99 -6.02
C THR A 153 1.90 10.11 -7.01
N ILE A 154 1.11 10.16 -8.06
CA ILE A 154 1.26 11.04 -9.22
C ILE A 154 0.10 12.03 -9.24
N ASP A 155 0.40 13.32 -9.28
CA ASP A 155 -0.59 14.40 -9.39
C ASP A 155 -1.14 14.47 -10.82
N ILE A 156 -2.45 14.26 -10.96
CA ILE A 156 -3.19 14.38 -12.23
C ILE A 156 -4.31 15.41 -12.14
N THR A 157 -4.21 16.36 -11.21
CA THR A 157 -5.24 17.36 -10.92
C THR A 157 -5.58 18.20 -12.15
N ALA A 158 -4.57 18.61 -12.92
CA ALA A 158 -4.78 19.39 -14.14
C ALA A 158 -5.58 18.61 -15.19
N GLN A 159 -5.26 17.32 -15.37
CA GLN A 159 -5.93 16.42 -16.30
C GLN A 159 -7.38 16.17 -15.87
N ALA A 160 -7.61 15.94 -14.57
CA ALA A 160 -8.94 15.79 -13.99
C ALA A 160 -9.81 17.04 -14.20
N ARG A 161 -9.29 18.24 -13.91
CA ARG A 161 -10.01 19.50 -14.11
C ARG A 161 -10.33 19.77 -15.58
N ARG A 162 -9.37 19.58 -16.50
CA ARG A 162 -9.62 19.78 -17.94
C ARG A 162 -10.66 18.80 -18.47
N ALA A 163 -10.58 17.53 -18.08
CA ALA A 163 -11.58 16.54 -18.46
C ALA A 163 -12.98 16.89 -17.91
N ALA A 164 -13.06 17.40 -16.67
CA ALA A 164 -14.31 17.83 -16.06
C ALA A 164 -14.92 19.08 -16.71
N LEU A 165 -14.10 20.06 -17.10
CA LEU A 165 -14.54 21.25 -17.82
C LEU A 165 -15.01 20.94 -19.25
N ALA A 166 -14.44 19.91 -19.88
CA ALA A 166 -14.83 19.46 -21.22
C ALA A 166 -16.01 18.48 -21.21
N ALA A 167 -16.42 17.98 -20.04
CA ALA A 167 -17.51 17.01 -19.92
C ALA A 167 -18.88 17.68 -20.16
N SER A 168 -19.74 17.02 -20.93
CA SER A 168 -21.12 17.46 -21.17
C SER A 168 -22.12 16.98 -20.10
N GLY A 169 -21.67 16.19 -19.11
CA GLY A 169 -22.52 15.60 -18.07
C GLY A 169 -21.84 15.57 -16.70
N ALA A 170 -22.43 14.85 -15.75
CA ALA A 170 -21.97 14.80 -14.36
C ALA A 170 -20.65 14.02 -14.15
N SER A 171 -20.09 13.46 -15.20
CA SER A 171 -18.93 12.57 -15.14
C SER A 171 -17.91 12.88 -16.23
N ALA A 172 -16.64 12.83 -15.86
CA ALA A 172 -15.50 12.99 -16.75
C ALA A 172 -14.72 11.69 -16.86
N ARG A 173 -14.02 11.48 -17.97
CA ARG A 173 -13.21 10.29 -18.22
C ARG A 173 -11.72 10.61 -18.14
N LEU A 174 -10.99 9.77 -17.42
CA LEU A 174 -9.53 9.81 -17.31
C LEU A 174 -8.97 8.50 -17.84
N CYS A 175 -8.12 8.57 -18.84
CA CYS A 175 -7.41 7.43 -19.38
C CYS A 175 -5.92 7.57 -19.04
N ILE A 176 -5.39 6.55 -18.36
CA ILE A 176 -4.04 6.46 -17.86
C ILE A 176 -3.31 5.42 -18.69
N ALA A 177 -2.09 5.74 -19.14
CA ALA A 177 -1.20 4.79 -19.79
C ALA A 177 0.17 4.83 -19.13
N ALA A 178 0.67 3.68 -18.68
CA ALA A 178 2.01 3.53 -18.12
C ALA A 178 2.85 2.66 -19.06
N ALA A 179 3.97 3.19 -19.57
CA ALA A 179 4.99 2.38 -20.22
C ALA A 179 5.92 1.83 -19.15
N VAL A 180 5.73 0.56 -18.78
CA VAL A 180 6.51 -0.10 -17.73
C VAL A 180 7.75 -0.72 -18.35
N HIS A 181 8.91 -0.33 -17.83
CA HIS A 181 10.21 -0.85 -18.21
C HIS A 181 10.63 -1.94 -17.24
N ARG A 182 11.09 -3.06 -17.78
CA ARG A 182 11.69 -4.12 -16.97
C ARG A 182 12.99 -3.65 -16.30
N PRO A 183 13.42 -4.28 -15.20
CA PRO A 183 14.80 -4.16 -14.75
C PRO A 183 15.76 -4.51 -15.90
N TYR A 184 16.79 -3.68 -16.11
CA TYR A 184 17.75 -3.85 -17.21
C TYR A 184 18.91 -4.75 -16.85
N ASP A 185 19.23 -4.83 -15.56
CA ASP A 185 20.31 -5.66 -15.09
C ASP A 185 19.92 -7.14 -15.15
N VAL A 186 20.85 -7.94 -15.67
CA VAL A 186 20.73 -9.40 -15.59
C VAL A 186 20.82 -9.79 -14.12
N PHE A 187 19.75 -10.44 -13.65
CA PHE A 187 19.68 -11.11 -12.36
C PHE A 187 20.94 -11.96 -12.18
N TRP A 188 21.47 -12.00 -10.96
CA TRP A 188 22.72 -12.71 -10.59
C TRP A 188 24.07 -12.16 -11.02
N THR A 189 24.15 -10.99 -11.64
CA THR A 189 25.46 -10.37 -11.84
C THR A 189 25.90 -9.57 -10.62
N ARG A 190 27.17 -9.71 -10.25
CA ARG A 190 27.79 -8.90 -9.19
C ARG A 190 27.77 -7.39 -9.47
N ASN A 191 27.40 -6.99 -10.68
CA ASN A 191 27.35 -5.61 -11.14
C ASN A 191 25.91 -5.07 -11.34
N ALA A 192 24.88 -5.83 -10.95
CA ALA A 192 23.50 -5.36 -10.99
C ALA A 192 23.27 -4.21 -10.00
N THR A 193 22.48 -3.23 -10.42
CA THR A 193 22.17 -1.97 -9.72
C THR A 193 20.67 -1.68 -9.62
N ASP A 194 19.82 -2.27 -10.47
CA ASP A 194 18.37 -2.15 -10.36
C ASP A 194 17.87 -2.90 -9.10
N LEU A 195 17.22 -2.16 -8.19
CA LEU A 195 16.69 -2.69 -6.93
C LEU A 195 15.32 -3.38 -7.16
N ALA A 196 15.41 -4.54 -7.82
CA ALA A 196 14.29 -5.30 -8.40
C ALA A 196 13.81 -6.49 -7.54
N ILE A 197 12.82 -7.24 -8.06
CA ILE A 197 12.51 -8.60 -7.61
C ILE A 197 13.52 -9.58 -8.23
N ASP A 198 14.20 -10.37 -7.41
CA ASP A 198 15.18 -11.38 -7.84
C ASP A 198 14.92 -12.69 -7.09
N PHE A 199 14.84 -13.84 -7.75
CA PHE A 199 14.49 -15.12 -7.08
C PHE A 199 15.67 -15.84 -6.44
N VAL A 200 16.88 -15.29 -6.50
CA VAL A 200 18.11 -15.97 -6.10
C VAL A 200 18.07 -17.39 -6.69
N ASP A 201 18.53 -18.41 -5.97
CA ASP A 201 18.64 -19.79 -6.45
C ASP A 201 17.37 -20.59 -6.19
N TRP A 202 16.25 -19.91 -5.88
CA TRP A 202 15.01 -20.57 -5.46
C TRP A 202 14.23 -21.11 -6.65
N SER A 203 14.43 -20.54 -7.83
CA SER A 203 13.74 -20.90 -9.07
C SER A 203 14.54 -20.41 -10.29
N PRO A 204 14.20 -20.86 -11.51
CA PRO A 204 14.62 -20.17 -12.72
C PRO A 204 14.19 -18.71 -12.73
N ASP A 205 14.87 -17.87 -13.51
CA ASP A 205 14.48 -16.49 -13.68
C ASP A 205 13.17 -16.38 -14.48
N PRO A 206 12.24 -15.48 -14.09
CA PRO A 206 11.07 -15.18 -14.90
C PRO A 206 11.53 -14.52 -16.22
N PRO A 207 11.14 -15.06 -17.40
CA PRO A 207 11.60 -14.53 -18.70
C PRO A 207 11.33 -13.04 -18.94
N ASP A 208 10.30 -12.48 -18.31
CA ASP A 208 9.95 -11.05 -18.40
C ASP A 208 10.63 -10.17 -17.34
N GLY A 209 11.49 -10.74 -16.49
CA GLY A 209 12.08 -10.07 -15.33
C GLY A 209 11.03 -9.57 -14.34
N ASN A 210 9.84 -10.19 -14.33
CA ASN A 210 8.66 -9.75 -13.59
C ASN A 210 8.23 -8.32 -13.90
N VAL A 211 8.45 -7.83 -15.12
CA VAL A 211 8.00 -6.49 -15.51
C VAL A 211 6.49 -6.34 -15.34
N GLY A 212 6.05 -5.23 -14.72
CA GLY A 212 4.62 -4.92 -14.64
C GLY A 212 4.21 -4.08 -13.43
N LEU A 213 2.90 -3.89 -13.32
CA LEU A 213 2.24 -3.29 -12.17
C LEU A 213 1.86 -4.41 -11.18
N TRP A 214 2.82 -4.83 -10.37
CA TRP A 214 2.74 -6.05 -9.57
C TRP A 214 2.09 -5.86 -8.18
N GLN A 215 1.73 -4.63 -7.82
CA GLN A 215 0.91 -4.27 -6.64
C GLN A 215 -0.26 -3.37 -7.09
N PRO A 216 -1.28 -3.13 -6.23
CA PRO A 216 -2.48 -2.39 -6.63
C PRO A 216 -2.21 -0.97 -7.17
N ALA A 217 -3.10 -0.53 -8.06
CA ALA A 217 -3.16 0.85 -8.54
C ALA A 217 -4.48 1.50 -8.09
N GLU A 218 -4.44 2.78 -7.72
CA GLU A 218 -5.58 3.49 -7.12
C GLU A 218 -5.70 4.91 -7.69
N LEU A 219 -6.94 5.38 -7.85
CA LEU A 219 -7.31 6.74 -8.22
C LEU A 219 -8.02 7.41 -7.04
N VAL A 220 -7.56 8.60 -6.63
CA VAL A 220 -8.22 9.41 -5.60
C VAL A 220 -8.55 10.77 -6.21
N VAL A 221 -9.78 11.25 -6.03
CA VAL A 221 -10.23 12.58 -6.48
C VAL A 221 -11.00 13.28 -5.36
N GLY A 222 -10.80 14.59 -5.22
CA GLY A 222 -11.67 15.46 -4.43
C GLY A 222 -11.03 16.11 -3.21
N SER A 223 -9.90 15.60 -2.71
CA SER A 223 -9.18 16.18 -1.56
C SER A 223 -7.73 16.46 -1.88
N PRO A 224 -7.21 17.65 -1.50
CA PRO A 224 -5.78 17.97 -1.61
C PRO A 224 -4.95 17.30 -0.52
N VAL A 225 -5.58 16.74 0.51
CA VAL A 225 -4.90 15.99 1.57
C VAL A 225 -5.14 14.49 1.36
N ARG A 226 -4.06 13.72 1.41
CA ARG A 226 -4.08 12.26 1.47
C ARG A 226 -3.62 11.81 2.84
N LEU A 227 -4.35 10.87 3.44
CA LEU A 227 -4.00 10.25 4.71
C LEU A 227 -3.51 8.83 4.45
N GLU A 228 -2.34 8.48 4.98
CA GLU A 228 -1.69 7.18 4.76
C GLU A 228 -1.00 6.67 6.02
N PHE A 229 -0.70 5.38 6.01
CA PHE A 229 0.13 4.72 7.03
C PHE A 229 -0.39 4.97 8.46
N ALA A 230 -1.71 4.92 8.63
CA ALA A 230 -2.31 4.97 9.97
C ALA A 230 -1.78 3.80 10.80
N MET A 231 -1.19 4.10 11.95
CA MET A 231 -0.53 3.11 12.80
C MET A 231 -0.79 3.37 14.27
N ALA A 232 -0.69 2.31 15.07
CA ALA A 232 -0.78 2.36 16.52
C ALA A 232 0.50 1.78 17.14
N ARG A 233 1.42 2.65 17.57
CA ARG A 233 2.61 2.23 18.29
C ARG A 233 2.23 1.96 19.75
N THR A 234 2.48 0.74 20.21
CA THR A 234 2.13 0.33 21.57
C THR A 234 3.38 0.06 22.39
N SER A 235 3.44 0.66 23.58
CA SER A 235 4.39 0.31 24.62
C SER A 235 3.67 -0.50 25.68
N VAL A 236 4.26 -1.61 26.14
CA VAL A 236 3.67 -2.47 27.17
C VAL A 236 4.55 -2.41 28.42
N THR A 237 3.93 -2.12 29.56
CA THR A 237 4.60 -2.15 30.86
C THR A 237 4.33 -3.50 31.51
N THR A 238 5.38 -4.12 32.02
CA THR A 238 5.30 -5.43 32.68
C THR A 238 6.07 -5.41 33.99
N GLU A 239 5.73 -6.34 34.87
CA GLU A 239 6.63 -6.75 35.95
C GLU A 239 7.92 -7.37 35.36
N PRO A 240 9.04 -7.41 36.10
CA PRO A 240 10.22 -8.14 35.70
C PRO A 240 9.90 -9.62 35.40
N ALA A 241 10.36 -10.12 34.26
CA ALA A 241 10.18 -11.53 33.92
C ALA A 241 11.06 -12.40 34.85
N PRO A 242 10.50 -13.41 35.54
CA PRO A 242 11.28 -14.24 36.45
C PRO A 242 12.14 -15.29 35.71
N SER A 243 11.85 -15.55 34.43
CA SER A 243 12.67 -16.37 33.52
C SER A 243 12.21 -16.14 32.06
N LEU A 244 12.94 -16.68 31.08
CA LEU A 244 12.51 -16.68 29.67
C LEU A 244 11.26 -17.53 29.43
N VAL A 245 11.01 -18.53 30.27
CA VAL A 245 9.89 -19.47 30.09
C VAL A 245 8.59 -18.90 30.64
N ARG A 246 8.66 -18.19 31.78
CA ARG A 246 7.48 -17.63 32.43
C ARG A 246 7.25 -16.20 31.97
N ARG A 247 6.08 -15.95 31.39
CA ARG A 247 5.70 -14.62 30.92
C ARG A 247 5.63 -13.62 32.07
N PRO A 248 6.08 -12.37 31.85
CA PRO A 248 5.88 -11.33 32.84
C PRO A 248 4.40 -10.95 32.92
N ALA A 249 3.97 -10.48 34.09
CA ALA A 249 2.63 -9.95 34.26
C ALA A 249 2.55 -8.55 33.63
N ILE A 250 1.50 -8.28 32.84
CA ILE A 250 1.25 -6.95 32.28
C ILE A 250 0.69 -6.06 33.38
N THR A 251 1.21 -4.85 33.52
CA THR A 251 0.73 -3.84 34.46
C THR A 251 0.00 -2.70 33.77
N GLY A 252 0.25 -2.50 32.47
CA GLY A 252 -0.46 -1.55 31.63
C GLY A 252 0.14 -1.47 30.23
N ALA A 253 -0.39 -0.57 29.41
CA ALA A 253 0.16 -0.24 28.11
C ALA A 253 -0.14 1.22 27.75
N SER A 254 0.61 1.79 26.82
CA SER A 254 0.30 3.08 26.21
C SER A 254 0.30 2.97 24.70
N VAL A 255 -0.65 3.66 24.07
CA VAL A 255 -0.82 3.66 22.61
C VAL A 255 -0.57 5.07 22.07
N VAL A 256 0.19 5.15 20.99
CA VAL A 256 0.44 6.37 20.22
C VAL A 256 -0.10 6.13 18.81
N LEU A 257 -1.09 6.92 18.41
CA LEU A 257 -1.68 6.87 17.08
C LEU A 257 -0.96 7.85 16.18
N THR A 258 -0.57 7.42 14.99
CA THR A 258 0.08 8.26 13.99
C THR A 258 -0.55 8.02 12.63
N VAL A 259 -0.72 9.09 11.84
CA VAL A 259 -1.06 9.03 10.42
C VAL A 259 -0.19 10.02 9.67
N ARG A 260 0.27 9.66 8.48
CA ARG A 260 0.92 10.60 7.57
C ARG A 260 -0.14 11.36 6.80
N ALA A 261 -0.11 12.69 6.90
CA ALA A 261 -0.94 13.58 6.12
C ALA A 261 -0.08 14.31 5.08
N THR A 262 -0.40 14.13 3.80
CA THR A 262 0.34 14.70 2.67
C THR A 262 -0.55 15.66 1.91
N ASN A 263 -0.08 16.87 1.64
CA ASN A 263 -0.70 17.75 0.66
C ASN A 263 -0.19 17.34 -0.72
N VAL A 264 -1.06 16.74 -1.53
CA VAL A 264 -0.69 16.15 -2.83
C VAL A 264 -0.58 17.19 -3.94
N ALA A 265 -0.95 18.45 -3.69
CA ALA A 265 -0.74 19.51 -4.65
C ALA A 265 0.76 19.65 -4.96
N SER A 266 1.10 19.69 -6.26
CA SER A 266 2.49 19.89 -6.71
C SER A 266 3.15 21.08 -6.02
N SER A 267 4.41 20.93 -5.60
CA SER A 267 5.24 22.04 -5.10
C SER A 267 6.00 22.77 -6.22
N ALA A 268 5.78 22.39 -7.49
CA ALA A 268 6.45 23.02 -8.62
C ALA A 268 5.97 24.47 -8.79
N ALA A 269 6.91 25.38 -9.10
CA ALA A 269 6.59 26.76 -9.38
C ALA A 269 5.64 26.84 -10.60
N PRO A 270 4.58 27.64 -10.54
CA PRO A 270 3.64 27.77 -11.66
C PRO A 270 4.40 28.27 -12.90
N PRO A 271 4.12 27.73 -14.11
CA PRO A 271 4.88 28.04 -15.33
C PRO A 271 4.66 29.47 -15.85
N SER A 272 3.83 30.28 -15.19
CA SER A 272 3.55 31.67 -15.58
C SER A 272 3.05 32.51 -14.39
N PRO A 273 3.32 33.84 -14.36
CA PRO A 273 2.76 34.77 -13.37
C PRO A 273 1.22 34.76 -13.29
N ALA A 274 0.52 34.45 -14.38
CA ALA A 274 -0.95 34.33 -14.37
C ALA A 274 -1.43 33.07 -13.61
N ALA A 275 -0.60 32.03 -13.53
CA ALA A 275 -0.87 30.82 -12.75
C ALA A 275 -0.46 30.98 -11.26
N ALA A 276 0.22 32.07 -10.88
CA ALA A 276 0.58 32.37 -9.50
C ALA A 276 -0.65 32.75 -8.63
N ALA A 277 -1.73 33.27 -9.22
CA ALA A 277 -3.00 33.50 -8.52
C ALA A 277 -3.75 32.20 -8.17
N ALA A 278 -3.36 31.07 -8.78
CA ALA A 278 -3.83 29.71 -8.50
C ALA A 278 -2.72 28.83 -7.90
N ALA A 279 -1.71 29.47 -7.26
CA ALA A 279 -0.60 28.75 -6.64
C ALA A 279 -1.13 27.73 -5.62
N PRO A 280 -0.51 26.54 -5.56
CA PRO A 280 -0.87 25.52 -4.59
C PRO A 280 -0.72 26.13 -3.19
N SER A 281 -1.82 26.22 -2.46
CA SER A 281 -1.85 26.85 -1.15
C SER A 281 -1.62 25.83 -0.05
N ALA A 282 -1.05 26.30 1.06
CA ALA A 282 -1.02 25.51 2.28
C ALA A 282 -2.45 25.11 2.65
N VAL A 283 -2.65 23.84 3.02
CA VAL A 283 -3.95 23.34 3.44
C VAL A 283 -3.98 23.26 4.96
N THR A 284 -4.93 23.97 5.56
CA THR A 284 -5.18 23.93 7.01
C THR A 284 -6.43 23.13 7.32
N GLY A 285 -6.37 22.29 8.33
CA GLY A 285 -7.53 21.54 8.81
C GLY A 285 -7.24 20.75 10.07
N THR A 286 -8.15 19.86 10.43
CA THR A 286 -8.07 19.03 11.63
C THR A 286 -7.97 17.57 11.24
N VAL A 287 -7.04 16.84 11.83
CA VAL A 287 -6.93 15.39 11.71
C VAL A 287 -7.40 14.74 13.02
N ALA A 288 -8.42 13.90 12.95
CA ALA A 288 -8.97 13.16 14.08
C ALA A 288 -8.80 11.65 13.88
N PHE A 289 -8.77 10.90 14.98
CA PHE A 289 -8.62 9.45 14.99
C PHE A 289 -9.82 8.76 15.64
N THR A 290 -10.15 7.60 15.12
CA THR A 290 -11.11 6.68 15.72
C THR A 290 -10.47 5.31 15.88
N LEU A 291 -10.52 4.75 17.09
CA LEU A 291 -9.99 3.42 17.41
C LEU A 291 -11.08 2.56 18.06
N ALA A 292 -11.43 1.46 17.41
CA ALA A 292 -12.49 0.59 17.88
C ALA A 292 -12.13 -0.11 19.20
N GLY A 293 -13.13 -0.31 20.06
CA GLY A 293 -13.02 -1.16 21.26
C GLY A 293 -12.36 -0.50 22.48
N LEU A 294 -12.14 0.82 22.45
CA LEU A 294 -11.57 1.60 23.56
C LEU A 294 -12.50 2.71 24.09
N GLY A 295 -13.67 2.89 23.46
CA GLY A 295 -14.69 3.83 23.91
C GLY A 295 -15.50 3.30 25.10
N PRO A 296 -16.41 4.14 25.64
CA PRO A 296 -17.37 3.72 26.67
C PRO A 296 -18.13 2.46 26.28
N ALA A 297 -18.33 1.55 27.23
CA ALA A 297 -18.95 0.23 27.01
C ALA A 297 -18.29 -0.62 25.90
N GLY A 298 -17.02 -0.36 25.56
CA GLY A 298 -16.31 -1.08 24.51
C GLY A 298 -16.64 -0.60 23.09
N GLY A 299 -17.25 0.58 22.94
CA GLY A 299 -17.48 1.23 21.65
C GLY A 299 -16.22 1.84 21.05
N ASP A 300 -16.40 2.73 20.08
CA ASP A 300 -15.30 3.40 19.40
C ASP A 300 -14.76 4.57 20.24
N LEU A 301 -13.44 4.63 20.39
CA LEU A 301 -12.75 5.77 20.95
C LEU A 301 -12.56 6.81 19.84
N VAL A 302 -13.14 8.00 20.02
CA VAL A 302 -12.86 9.16 19.16
C VAL A 302 -11.89 10.07 19.89
N CYS A 303 -10.68 10.21 19.37
CA CYS A 303 -9.69 11.11 19.93
C CYS A 303 -9.91 12.54 19.43
N PRO A 304 -9.64 13.57 20.25
CA PRO A 304 -9.68 14.96 19.82
C PRO A 304 -8.82 15.19 18.58
N GLY A 305 -9.34 15.99 17.65
CA GLY A 305 -8.63 16.31 16.42
C GLY A 305 -7.46 17.26 16.66
N LYS A 306 -6.37 17.06 15.92
CA LYS A 306 -5.19 17.93 15.92
C LYS A 306 -5.22 18.87 14.71
N GLN A 307 -5.14 20.18 14.94
CA GLN A 307 -5.03 21.15 13.86
C GLN A 307 -3.65 21.06 13.19
N VAL A 308 -3.64 21.09 11.87
CA VAL A 308 -2.43 21.00 11.04
C VAL A 308 -2.51 21.97 9.86
N THR A 309 -1.35 22.44 9.44
CA THR A 309 -1.15 23.20 8.19
C THR A 309 -0.09 22.49 7.37
N ILE A 310 -0.45 22.05 6.16
CA ILE A 310 0.42 21.23 5.31
C ILE A 310 0.75 22.02 4.03
N LEU A 311 2.03 22.36 3.86
CA LEU A 311 2.52 23.03 2.65
C LEU A 311 2.42 22.11 1.42
N PRO A 312 2.27 22.65 0.20
CA PRO A 312 2.24 21.87 -1.04
C PRO A 312 3.40 20.88 -1.18
N GLY A 313 3.11 19.65 -1.61
CA GLY A 313 4.09 18.58 -1.76
C GLY A 313 4.76 18.13 -0.47
N ARG A 314 4.32 18.61 0.70
CA ARG A 314 4.88 18.23 2.00
C ARG A 314 3.97 17.22 2.70
N ALA A 315 4.60 16.40 3.51
CA ALA A 315 3.95 15.47 4.42
C ALA A 315 4.30 15.80 5.87
N LEU A 316 3.35 15.55 6.78
CA LEU A 316 3.52 15.64 8.22
C LEU A 316 2.99 14.38 8.88
N ASP A 317 3.69 13.88 9.88
CA ASP A 317 3.20 12.79 10.72
C ASP A 317 2.38 13.40 11.87
N VAL A 318 1.07 13.19 11.83
CA VAL A 318 0.14 13.68 12.85
C VAL A 318 0.01 12.60 13.91
N THR A 319 0.32 12.96 15.16
CA THR A 319 0.37 12.03 16.28
C THR A 319 -0.55 12.47 17.42
N VAL A 320 -1.24 11.49 18.01
CA VAL A 320 -2.09 11.61 19.22
C VAL A 320 -1.69 10.52 20.22
N ASP A 321 -1.62 10.89 21.50
CA ASP A 321 -1.26 10.00 22.61
C ASP A 321 -2.14 10.25 23.84
N ALA A 322 -1.83 9.62 24.97
CA ALA A 322 -2.61 9.72 26.20
C ALA A 322 -2.68 11.14 26.81
N SER A 323 -1.75 12.06 26.48
CA SER A 323 -1.82 13.45 26.97
C SER A 323 -2.99 14.23 26.34
N THR A 324 -3.38 13.84 25.12
CA THR A 324 -4.42 14.49 24.32
C THR A 324 -5.66 13.61 24.14
N CYS A 325 -5.51 12.29 24.34
CA CYS A 325 -6.59 11.30 24.30
C CYS A 325 -6.38 10.28 25.44
N PRO A 326 -6.76 10.62 26.69
CA PRO A 326 -6.43 9.83 27.88
C PRO A 326 -6.74 8.32 27.84
N PRO A 327 -7.82 7.84 27.19
CA PRO A 327 -8.09 6.40 27.07
C PRO A 327 -7.02 5.58 26.33
N LEU A 328 -6.03 6.22 25.68
CA LEU A 328 -4.86 5.55 25.11
C LEU A 328 -3.85 5.08 26.16
N ALA A 329 -3.96 5.52 27.42
CA ALA A 329 -3.27 4.92 28.56
C ALA A 329 -4.10 3.75 29.11
N LEU A 330 -3.69 2.53 28.79
CA LEU A 330 -4.39 1.31 29.17
C LEU A 330 -3.92 0.86 30.56
N ASN A 331 -4.88 0.73 31.47
CA ASN A 331 -4.64 -0.01 32.70
C ASN A 331 -4.42 -1.51 32.40
N ARG A 332 -4.00 -2.27 33.42
CA ARG A 332 -3.77 -3.71 33.32
C ARG A 332 -4.91 -4.48 32.64
N SER A 333 -6.14 -4.32 33.12
CA SER A 333 -7.30 -5.08 32.62
C SER A 333 -7.56 -4.79 31.14
N ALA A 334 -7.53 -3.51 30.75
CA ALA A 334 -7.66 -3.10 29.36
C ALA A 334 -6.52 -3.66 28.49
N ALA A 335 -5.26 -3.59 28.95
CA ALA A 335 -4.13 -4.14 28.22
C ALA A 335 -4.26 -5.67 28.00
N GLU A 336 -4.58 -6.44 29.04
CA GLU A 336 -4.79 -7.90 28.95
C GLU A 336 -5.94 -8.28 27.98
N ALA A 337 -7.00 -7.46 27.93
CA ALA A 337 -8.14 -7.66 27.05
C ALA A 337 -7.90 -7.25 25.59
N LEU A 338 -7.01 -6.30 25.33
CA LEU A 338 -6.89 -5.65 24.02
C LEU A 338 -5.62 -6.02 23.24
N LEU A 339 -4.53 -6.39 23.92
CA LEU A 339 -3.28 -6.69 23.25
C LEU A 339 -3.43 -7.87 22.26
N TRP A 340 -2.77 -7.72 21.13
CA TRP A 340 -2.56 -8.74 20.12
C TRP A 340 -1.43 -9.66 20.54
N TRP A 341 -1.59 -10.96 20.31
CA TRP A 341 -0.58 -11.97 20.59
C TRP A 341 -0.36 -12.89 19.39
N PRO A 342 0.88 -13.36 19.16
CA PRO A 342 1.17 -14.39 18.18
C PRO A 342 0.43 -15.70 18.47
N VAL A 343 0.31 -16.54 17.43
CA VAL A 343 -0.23 -17.89 17.54
C VAL A 343 0.57 -18.71 18.55
N GLY A 344 -0.16 -19.45 19.40
CA GLY A 344 0.41 -20.18 20.53
C GLY A 344 0.73 -19.31 21.75
N MET A 345 0.65 -17.98 21.62
CA MET A 345 0.85 -17.06 22.75
C MET A 345 -0.46 -16.44 23.25
N GLY A 346 -1.44 -16.21 22.40
CA GLY A 346 -2.72 -15.65 22.82
C GLY A 346 -3.63 -15.40 21.63
N ALA A 347 -4.63 -14.54 21.81
CA ALA A 347 -5.52 -14.16 20.73
C ALA A 347 -4.90 -13.04 19.86
N PRO A 348 -4.90 -13.17 18.53
CA PRO A 348 -4.47 -12.11 17.61
C PRO A 348 -5.57 -11.05 17.45
N ARG A 349 -5.78 -10.26 18.51
CA ARG A 349 -6.86 -9.26 18.56
C ARG A 349 -6.52 -8.06 17.69
N LEU A 350 -7.35 -7.79 16.68
CA LEU A 350 -7.25 -6.63 15.80
C LEU A 350 -8.33 -5.60 16.12
N ARG A 351 -8.05 -4.33 15.85
CA ARG A 351 -8.97 -3.19 16.02
C ARG A 351 -8.96 -2.33 14.78
N ALA A 352 -10.13 -1.83 14.37
CA ALA A 352 -10.20 -0.83 13.33
C ALA A 352 -9.61 0.49 13.85
N LEU A 353 -8.68 1.06 13.09
CA LEU A 353 -8.13 2.38 13.28
C LEU A 353 -8.47 3.20 12.04
N SER A 354 -9.09 4.34 12.24
CA SER A 354 -9.39 5.29 11.17
C SER A 354 -8.84 6.66 11.51
N ALA A 355 -8.43 7.39 10.48
CA ALA A 355 -8.06 8.79 10.57
C ALA A 355 -8.85 9.59 9.54
N HIS A 356 -9.28 10.79 9.93
CA HIS A 356 -10.15 11.65 9.14
C HIS A 356 -9.57 13.07 9.10
N PHE A 357 -9.57 13.69 7.93
CA PHE A 357 -9.18 15.07 7.74
C PHE A 357 -10.39 15.93 7.39
N THR A 358 -10.54 17.03 8.12
CA THR A 358 -11.58 18.03 7.93
C THR A 358 -10.92 19.39 7.66
N PRO A 359 -11.11 19.98 6.47
CA PRO A 359 -10.56 21.30 6.15
C PRO A 359 -11.09 22.39 7.09
N ALA A 360 -10.26 23.38 7.41
CA ALA A 360 -10.67 24.49 8.27
C ALA A 360 -11.82 25.32 7.66
N ALA A 361 -11.80 25.51 6.33
CA ALA A 361 -12.89 26.19 5.60
C ALA A 361 -14.21 25.41 5.69
N ALA A 362 -14.14 24.08 5.59
CA ALA A 362 -15.30 23.21 5.76
C ALA A 362 -15.84 23.23 7.20
N ALA A 363 -14.95 23.34 8.19
CA ALA A 363 -15.33 23.51 9.59
C ALA A 363 -15.99 24.85 9.89
N ALA A 364 -15.49 25.94 9.29
CA ALA A 364 -16.08 27.27 9.45
C ALA A 364 -17.45 27.41 8.76
N ALA A 365 -17.68 26.67 7.67
CA ALA A 365 -18.95 26.64 6.96
C ALA A 365 -20.01 25.72 7.60
N ALA A 366 -19.62 24.88 8.55
CA ALA A 366 -20.49 23.89 9.17
C ALA A 366 -21.30 24.51 10.32
N GLY A 367 -22.62 24.58 10.14
CA GLY A 367 -23.57 24.77 11.24
C GLY A 367 -23.75 23.49 12.07
N ALA A 368 -24.97 23.24 12.57
CA ALA A 368 -25.29 22.08 13.41
C ALA A 368 -25.09 20.69 12.73
N ALA A 369 -24.83 20.64 11.42
CA ALA A 369 -24.68 19.41 10.64
C ALA A 369 -23.28 18.78 10.70
N GLY A 370 -22.30 19.45 11.32
CA GLY A 370 -20.91 18.99 11.36
C GLY A 370 -20.15 19.24 10.05
N ALA A 371 -18.84 19.33 10.15
CA ALA A 371 -17.96 19.68 9.03
C ALA A 371 -17.64 18.47 8.16
N PRO A 372 -17.76 18.53 6.83
CA PRO A 372 -17.50 17.39 5.98
C PRO A 372 -16.02 16.98 6.06
N VAL A 373 -15.80 15.68 6.27
CA VAL A 373 -14.49 15.04 6.09
C VAL A 373 -14.20 15.02 4.60
N THR A 374 -12.99 15.39 4.20
CA THR A 374 -12.59 15.35 2.78
C THR A 374 -11.59 14.24 2.47
N ALA A 375 -10.84 13.77 3.47
CA ALA A 375 -9.99 12.60 3.33
C ALA A 375 -10.11 11.67 4.53
N SER A 376 -10.04 10.37 4.26
CA SER A 376 -10.04 9.36 5.31
C SER A 376 -9.15 8.19 4.93
N THR A 377 -8.67 7.49 5.95
CA THR A 377 -8.00 6.20 5.79
C THR A 377 -8.42 5.29 6.94
N SER A 378 -8.46 3.98 6.68
CA SER A 378 -8.82 2.98 7.66
C SER A 378 -7.96 1.74 7.49
N THR A 379 -7.55 1.16 8.62
CA THR A 379 -6.77 -0.07 8.67
C THR A 379 -7.12 -0.86 9.93
N ARG A 380 -6.58 -2.07 10.06
CA ARG A 380 -6.66 -2.86 11.28
C ARG A 380 -5.31 -2.91 11.96
N VAL A 381 -5.30 -2.68 13.27
CA VAL A 381 -4.09 -2.70 14.08
C VAL A 381 -4.18 -3.74 15.18
N GLY A 382 -3.08 -4.46 15.41
CA GLY A 382 -2.87 -5.26 16.60
C GLY A 382 -2.05 -4.46 17.62
N LEU A 383 -2.61 -4.14 18.78
CA LEU A 383 -1.88 -3.44 19.84
C LEU A 383 -0.85 -4.40 20.43
N ARG A 384 0.44 -4.16 20.16
CA ARG A 384 1.54 -5.05 20.58
C ARG A 384 2.85 -4.28 20.68
N HIS A 385 3.70 -4.69 21.61
CA HIS A 385 5.08 -4.25 21.68
C HIS A 385 6.00 -5.38 21.24
N VAL A 386 6.89 -5.12 20.27
CA VAL A 386 7.88 -6.10 19.78
C VAL A 386 9.27 -5.56 20.10
N ALA A 387 10.11 -6.39 20.69
CA ALA A 387 11.49 -6.04 21.05
C ALA A 387 12.44 -7.18 20.68
N SER A 388 13.72 -6.85 20.59
CA SER A 388 14.78 -7.86 20.46
C SER A 388 16.04 -7.41 21.19
N ASP A 389 16.84 -8.38 21.63
CA ASP A 389 18.16 -8.14 22.21
C ASP A 389 19.16 -9.18 21.69
N VAL A 390 20.43 -9.01 22.05
CA VAL A 390 21.47 -10.03 21.84
C VAL A 390 21.87 -10.53 23.22
N ASP A 391 21.82 -11.86 23.41
CA ASP A 391 22.24 -12.45 24.68
C ASP A 391 23.77 -12.46 24.84
N PRO A 392 24.31 -12.79 26.04
CA PRO A 392 25.76 -12.84 26.25
C PRO A 392 26.53 -13.83 25.36
N ASN A 393 25.85 -14.77 24.71
CA ASN A 393 26.43 -15.73 23.77
C ASN A 393 26.38 -15.22 22.31
N GLY A 394 25.87 -14.00 22.07
CA GLY A 394 25.74 -13.43 20.73
C GLY A 394 24.45 -13.82 20.01
N SER A 395 23.52 -14.53 20.65
CA SER A 395 22.27 -14.98 20.01
C SER A 395 21.20 -13.90 20.06
N ARG A 396 20.55 -13.62 18.92
CA ARG A 396 19.40 -12.71 18.83
C ARG A 396 18.17 -13.35 19.47
N ARG A 397 17.53 -12.65 20.41
CA ARG A 397 16.25 -13.04 21.02
C ARG A 397 15.16 -12.05 20.67
N PHE A 398 13.93 -12.53 20.57
CA PHE A 398 12.76 -11.71 20.28
C PHE A 398 11.76 -11.77 21.43
N PHE A 399 10.99 -10.70 21.61
CA PHE A 399 9.99 -10.59 22.66
C PHE A 399 8.72 -9.94 22.11
N VAL A 400 7.56 -10.43 22.52
CA VAL A 400 6.26 -9.82 22.23
C VAL A 400 5.54 -9.55 23.56
N ASN A 401 5.17 -8.29 23.78
CA ASN A 401 4.57 -7.79 25.02
C ASN A 401 5.39 -8.19 26.27
N GLY A 402 6.72 -8.14 26.15
CA GLY A 402 7.66 -8.51 27.21
C GLY A 402 7.91 -10.02 27.37
N ALA A 403 7.12 -10.89 26.74
CA ALA A 403 7.32 -12.34 26.78
C ALA A 403 8.29 -12.81 25.69
N TYR A 404 9.19 -13.73 26.02
CA TYR A 404 10.10 -14.33 25.04
C TYR A 404 9.34 -15.03 23.90
N PHE A 405 9.75 -14.75 22.67
CA PHE A 405 9.18 -15.30 21.44
C PHE A 405 10.20 -16.20 20.75
N PRO A 406 10.11 -17.54 20.91
CA PRO A 406 10.91 -18.47 20.16
C PRO A 406 10.40 -18.55 18.72
N VAL A 407 11.20 -18.05 17.77
CA VAL A 407 10.89 -18.10 16.34
C VAL A 407 10.92 -19.55 15.86
N ARG A 408 9.80 -20.03 15.34
CA ARG A 408 9.65 -21.31 14.64
C ARG A 408 8.98 -21.02 13.31
N GLY A 409 9.75 -20.95 12.25
CA GLY A 409 9.27 -20.45 10.97
C GLY A 409 9.89 -21.11 9.75
N GLY A 410 9.56 -20.57 8.60
CA GLY A 410 10.14 -20.92 7.30
C GLY A 410 10.29 -19.67 6.42
N GLY A 411 11.05 -19.80 5.34
CA GLY A 411 11.10 -18.78 4.28
C GLY A 411 9.81 -18.82 3.46
N PHE A 412 9.24 -17.67 3.17
CA PHE A 412 8.12 -17.52 2.26
C PHE A 412 8.63 -17.14 0.87
N ALA A 413 8.24 -17.90 -0.15
CA ALA A 413 8.50 -17.59 -1.54
C ALA A 413 7.16 -17.40 -2.28
N PRO A 414 6.98 -16.30 -3.02
CA PRO A 414 5.78 -16.10 -3.81
C PRO A 414 5.75 -16.98 -5.06
N ASP A 415 4.63 -16.93 -5.79
CA ASP A 415 4.57 -17.42 -7.16
C ASP A 415 5.65 -16.77 -8.04
N LEU A 416 6.30 -17.55 -8.91
CA LEU A 416 7.37 -17.07 -9.80
C LEU A 416 6.96 -15.84 -10.61
N LEU A 417 5.70 -15.80 -11.06
CA LEU A 417 5.14 -14.73 -11.88
C LEU A 417 4.43 -13.65 -11.04
N GLN A 418 4.62 -13.65 -9.71
CA GLN A 418 3.95 -12.78 -8.73
C GLN A 418 2.41 -12.83 -8.79
N ARG A 419 1.83 -13.94 -9.25
CA ARG A 419 0.37 -14.12 -9.25
C ARG A 419 -0.17 -14.18 -7.83
N THR A 420 -1.21 -13.42 -7.56
CA THR A 420 -1.89 -13.42 -6.26
C THR A 420 -3.17 -14.25 -6.33
N SER A 421 -3.50 -14.93 -5.22
CA SER A 421 -4.74 -15.73 -5.11
C SER A 421 -5.15 -15.83 -3.65
N ALA A 422 -6.34 -15.31 -3.32
CA ALA A 422 -6.84 -15.36 -1.95
C ALA A 422 -6.98 -16.81 -1.41
N PRO A 423 -7.53 -17.79 -2.17
CA PRO A 423 -7.54 -19.18 -1.72
C PRO A 423 -6.15 -19.76 -1.44
N ARG A 424 -5.18 -19.52 -2.35
CA ARG A 424 -3.80 -20.00 -2.20
C ARG A 424 -3.14 -19.39 -0.96
N ARG A 425 -3.24 -18.07 -0.81
CA ARG A 425 -2.72 -17.31 0.33
C ARG A 425 -3.20 -17.87 1.66
N TRP A 426 -4.51 -18.09 1.81
CA TRP A 426 -5.08 -18.69 3.03
C TRP A 426 -4.62 -20.13 3.23
N ALA A 427 -4.53 -20.94 2.17
CA ALA A 427 -4.03 -22.31 2.26
C ALA A 427 -2.58 -22.37 2.75
N GLU A 428 -1.69 -21.53 2.20
CA GLU A 428 -0.27 -21.45 2.59
C GLU A 428 -0.10 -21.01 4.05
N LEU A 429 -0.84 -19.98 4.49
CA LEU A 429 -0.78 -19.53 5.88
C LEU A 429 -1.38 -20.54 6.87
N LEU A 430 -2.49 -21.20 6.50
CA LEU A 430 -3.09 -22.25 7.31
C LEU A 430 -2.20 -23.50 7.38
N LEU A 431 -1.46 -23.80 6.32
CA LEU A 431 -0.45 -24.86 6.31
C LEU A 431 0.67 -24.53 7.32
N ALA A 432 1.25 -23.33 7.24
CA ALA A 432 2.27 -22.88 8.19
C ALA A 432 1.78 -22.98 9.65
N ARG A 433 0.56 -22.50 9.91
CA ARG A 433 -0.07 -22.56 11.23
C ARG A 433 -0.30 -23.99 11.70
N THR A 434 -0.79 -24.87 10.83
CA THR A 434 -1.07 -26.29 11.16
C THR A 434 0.21 -27.08 11.39
N ALA A 435 1.30 -26.73 10.69
CA ALA A 435 2.65 -27.25 10.94
C ALA A 435 3.26 -26.74 12.26
N GLY A 436 2.55 -25.89 13.02
CA GLY A 436 3.00 -25.37 14.31
C GLY A 436 3.99 -24.20 14.19
N LEU A 437 4.18 -23.63 13.00
CA LEU A 437 5.00 -22.43 12.80
C LEU A 437 4.28 -21.20 13.38
N ASN A 438 5.07 -20.26 13.89
CA ASN A 438 4.59 -18.98 14.42
C ASN A 438 5.15 -17.76 13.68
N ALA A 439 6.01 -17.97 12.67
CA ALA A 439 6.58 -16.90 11.88
C ALA A 439 6.91 -17.32 10.44
N LEU A 440 6.96 -16.35 9.54
CA LEU A 440 7.44 -16.50 8.15
C LEU A 440 8.46 -15.40 7.84
N ARG A 441 9.59 -15.76 7.23
CA ARG A 441 10.63 -14.83 6.77
C ARG A 441 10.40 -14.48 5.31
N PHE A 442 10.52 -13.20 4.97
CA PHE A 442 10.48 -12.69 3.60
C PHE A 442 11.85 -12.11 3.27
N GLU A 443 12.52 -12.67 2.28
CA GLU A 443 13.81 -12.19 1.77
C GLU A 443 13.59 -11.55 0.40
N GLY A 444 13.39 -10.23 0.43
CA GLY A 444 12.81 -9.46 -0.66
C GLY A 444 11.34 -9.83 -0.89
N LYS A 445 10.88 -9.60 -2.14
CA LYS A 445 9.52 -9.87 -2.63
C LYS A 445 8.43 -9.59 -1.59
N PHE A 446 8.45 -8.39 -1.00
CA PHE A 446 7.45 -8.00 -0.01
C PHE A 446 6.06 -8.18 -0.61
N GLN A 447 5.27 -9.02 0.02
CA GLN A 447 3.98 -9.41 -0.53
C GLN A 447 2.94 -8.31 -0.32
N SER A 448 1.74 -8.50 -0.86
CA SER A 448 0.67 -7.52 -0.77
C SER A 448 0.18 -7.33 0.67
N ASP A 449 -0.43 -6.16 0.95
CA ASP A 449 -1.05 -5.84 2.23
C ASP A 449 -2.00 -6.95 2.71
N GLU A 450 -2.73 -7.59 1.78
CA GLU A 450 -3.68 -8.64 2.14
C GLU A 450 -3.02 -9.96 2.62
N LEU A 451 -1.73 -10.19 2.34
CA LEU A 451 -0.98 -11.28 2.98
C LEU A 451 -0.68 -10.93 4.44
N PHE A 452 -0.15 -9.73 4.68
CA PHE A 452 0.18 -9.30 6.04
C PHE A 452 -1.05 -9.17 6.92
N ASP A 453 -2.17 -8.70 6.36
CA ASP A 453 -3.49 -8.70 7.02
C ASP A 453 -3.94 -10.11 7.44
N ALA A 454 -3.77 -11.10 6.56
CA ALA A 454 -4.12 -12.49 6.87
C ALA A 454 -3.16 -13.10 7.91
N MET A 455 -1.87 -12.73 7.88
CA MET A 455 -0.90 -13.11 8.91
C MET A 455 -1.27 -12.52 10.27
N ASP A 456 -1.65 -11.24 10.30
CA ASP A 456 -2.13 -10.53 11.49
C ASP A 456 -3.39 -11.20 12.07
N GLU A 457 -4.33 -11.63 11.23
CA GLU A 457 -5.52 -12.40 11.65
C GLU A 457 -5.19 -13.77 12.24
N LEU A 458 -4.16 -14.44 11.71
CA LEU A 458 -3.76 -15.77 12.14
C LEU A 458 -2.79 -15.77 13.32
N GLY A 459 -2.23 -14.61 13.69
CA GLY A 459 -1.20 -14.50 14.72
C GLY A 459 0.19 -14.91 14.24
N ILE A 460 0.46 -14.89 12.93
CA ILE A 460 1.75 -15.31 12.37
C ILE A 460 2.65 -14.07 12.27
N MET A 461 3.84 -14.13 12.88
CA MET A 461 4.81 -13.04 12.80
C MET A 461 5.48 -12.99 11.41
N ALA A 462 5.64 -11.80 10.86
CA ALA A 462 6.45 -11.58 9.66
C ALA A 462 7.87 -11.16 10.05
N LEU A 463 8.88 -11.70 9.35
CA LEU A 463 10.26 -11.21 9.37
C LEU A 463 10.64 -10.73 7.96
N PRO A 464 10.22 -9.53 7.55
CA PRO A 464 10.62 -8.96 6.27
C PRO A 464 12.08 -8.47 6.33
N GLY A 465 12.80 -8.67 5.23
CA GLY A 465 14.12 -8.12 4.98
C GLY A 465 14.39 -8.01 3.49
N LEU A 466 15.36 -7.20 3.10
CA LEU A 466 15.77 -7.08 1.70
C LEU A 466 16.38 -8.40 1.20
N CYS A 467 16.39 -8.58 -0.12
CA CYS A 467 16.94 -9.78 -0.75
C CYS A 467 18.46 -9.85 -0.57
N CYS A 468 19.00 -11.06 -0.54
CA CYS A 468 20.44 -11.25 -0.66
C CYS A 468 20.86 -11.33 -2.13
N CYS A 469 22.18 -11.38 -2.35
CA CYS A 469 22.76 -12.00 -3.53
C CYS A 469 22.49 -11.24 -4.84
N ASP A 470 21.91 -10.05 -4.75
CA ASP A 470 21.55 -9.16 -5.84
C ASP A 470 21.97 -7.71 -5.54
N ALA A 471 21.43 -6.75 -6.32
CA ALA A 471 21.70 -5.33 -6.19
C ALA A 471 21.46 -4.79 -4.76
N TRP A 472 20.58 -5.40 -3.95
CA TRP A 472 20.30 -4.96 -2.58
C TRP A 472 21.49 -5.14 -1.62
N GLN A 473 22.43 -6.04 -1.93
CA GLN A 473 23.65 -6.24 -1.14
C GLN A 473 24.89 -5.57 -1.73
N ASN A 474 24.81 -5.03 -2.94
CA ASN A 474 25.91 -4.39 -3.63
C ASN A 474 25.92 -2.87 -3.42
N TRP A 475 25.80 -2.41 -2.16
CA TRP A 475 25.73 -0.99 -1.82
C TRP A 475 26.92 -0.16 -2.33
N GLN A 476 28.07 -0.80 -2.57
CA GLN A 476 29.26 -0.17 -3.14
C GLN A 476 29.08 0.27 -4.59
N LEU A 477 28.05 -0.24 -5.28
CA LEU A 477 27.69 0.10 -6.65
C LEU A 477 26.51 1.09 -6.71
N TRP A 478 25.92 1.44 -5.57
CA TRP A 478 24.75 2.31 -5.54
C TRP A 478 25.15 3.74 -5.93
N GLY A 479 24.33 4.34 -6.78
CA GLY A 479 24.33 5.77 -7.04
C GLY A 479 23.15 6.47 -6.35
N PRO A 480 22.96 7.77 -6.63
CA PRO A 480 21.87 8.56 -6.05
C PRO A 480 20.47 7.98 -6.31
N GLU A 481 20.27 7.28 -7.44
CA GLU A 481 19.00 6.63 -7.74
C GLU A 481 18.73 5.46 -6.79
N GLN A 482 19.69 4.55 -6.63
CA GLN A 482 19.57 3.38 -5.75
C GLN A 482 19.37 3.78 -4.30
N GLU A 483 20.11 4.77 -3.80
CA GLU A 483 19.92 5.29 -2.43
C GLU A 483 18.49 5.80 -2.22
N ARG A 484 17.96 6.57 -3.19
CA ARG A 484 16.59 7.09 -3.17
C ARG A 484 15.56 5.96 -3.22
N VAL A 485 15.76 4.95 -4.08
CA VAL A 485 14.87 3.78 -4.19
C VAL A 485 14.89 2.94 -2.92
N ALA A 486 16.07 2.65 -2.37
CA ALA A 486 16.22 1.88 -1.15
C ALA A 486 15.51 2.54 0.03
N PHE A 487 15.67 3.86 0.19
CA PHE A 487 14.99 4.62 1.24
C PHE A 487 13.47 4.64 1.08
N ARG A 488 12.95 4.69 -0.16
CA ARG A 488 11.51 4.63 -0.44
C ARG A 488 10.93 3.23 -0.26
N SER A 489 11.73 2.18 -0.41
CA SER A 489 11.30 0.77 -0.37
C SER A 489 11.04 0.22 1.03
N VAL A 490 11.47 0.93 2.07
CA VAL A 490 11.35 0.52 3.48
C VAL A 490 10.47 1.46 4.30
N ARG A 491 9.69 2.31 3.62
CA ARG A 491 8.94 3.43 4.22
C ARG A 491 7.47 3.15 4.45
#